data_AF-A0ABD3MJZ1-F1
#
_entry.id   AF-A0ABD3MJZ1-F1
#
_cell.length_a   1.000
_cell.length_b   1.000
_cell.length_c   1.000
_cell.angle_alpha   90.00
_cell.angle_beta   90.00
_cell.angle_gamma   90.00
#
_symmetry.space_group_name_H-M   'P 1'
#
loop_
_entity.id
_entity.type
_entity.pdbx_description
1 polymer ?
#
loop_
_entity_poly.entity_id
_entity_poly.type
_entity_poly.pdbx_seq_one_letter_code
_entity_poly.pdbx_strand_id
1 'polypeptide(L)'
;MTSLCLYVVMFFAALSAATAFQVGPQNSNNIVVTRRVMEPLRSASELSPIDEMCIENVAEFCLHESCDVEEYEALINQLEEQKTHFIKHVANVESLLLRLKDSNHPEHDADEVKVLIENIKSTLSNPPSTTIQK
;
A
#
# COMPACT_ATOMS: atom_id res chain seq x y z
N MET A 1 -54.40 3.72 9.50
CA MET A 1 -53.05 3.12 9.69
C MET A 1 -52.05 3.89 8.83
N THR A 2 -51.80 5.17 9.12
CA THR A 2 -51.01 6.08 8.29
C THR A 2 -49.94 6.85 9.09
N SER A 3 -49.55 6.34 10.27
CA SER A 3 -48.74 7.10 11.23
C SER A 3 -47.40 6.46 11.61
N LEU A 4 -46.95 5.40 10.92
CA LEU A 4 -45.61 4.80 11.14
C LEU A 4 -44.59 5.10 10.02
N CYS A 5 -45.02 5.61 8.86
CA CYS A 5 -44.09 5.88 7.73
C CYS A 5 -43.22 7.13 7.90
N LEU A 6 -43.48 8.00 8.88
CA LEU A 6 -42.77 9.29 8.99
C LEU A 6 -41.51 9.25 9.87
N TYR A 7 -41.24 8.16 10.59
CA TYR A 7 -40.10 8.13 11.52
C TYR A 7 -38.83 7.44 10.97
N VAL A 8 -38.91 6.69 9.87
CA VAL A 8 -37.73 5.99 9.30
C VAL A 8 -36.95 6.89 8.33
N VAL A 9 -37.55 7.99 7.85
CA VAL A 9 -36.93 8.89 6.85
C VAL A 9 -35.99 9.94 7.48
N MET A 10 -35.81 9.95 8.81
CA MET A 10 -35.02 10.97 9.52
C MET A 10 -33.68 10.46 10.10
N PHE A 11 -33.11 9.34 9.62
CA PHE A 11 -31.86 8.81 10.20
C PHE A 11 -30.64 8.67 9.27
N PHE A 12 -30.73 9.05 7.99
CA PHE A 12 -29.55 9.08 7.10
C PHE A 12 -29.38 10.41 6.34
N ALA A 13 -29.72 11.52 6.99
CA ALA A 13 -29.36 12.86 6.53
C ALA A 13 -28.30 13.47 7.46
N ALA A 14 -27.14 12.82 7.58
CA ALA A 14 -26.00 13.41 8.27
C ALA A 14 -24.70 12.72 7.85
N LEU A 15 -24.08 13.17 6.76
CA LEU A 15 -22.62 13.19 6.55
C LEU A 15 -22.31 13.98 5.27
N SER A 16 -22.61 15.29 5.31
CA SER A 16 -22.03 16.24 4.37
C SER A 16 -20.83 16.89 5.07
N ALA A 17 -19.65 16.28 4.92
CA ALA A 17 -18.40 16.86 5.40
C ALA A 17 -17.68 17.53 4.23
N ALA A 18 -17.92 18.83 4.06
CA ALA A 18 -17.09 19.65 3.18
C ALA A 18 -15.77 19.94 3.90
N THR A 19 -14.67 19.32 3.46
CA THR A 19 -13.32 19.70 3.89
C THR A 19 -12.84 20.85 3.01
N ALA A 20 -12.89 22.07 3.54
CA ALA A 20 -12.27 23.23 2.91
C ALA A 20 -10.75 23.15 3.11
N PHE A 21 -10.01 22.92 2.03
CA PHE A 21 -8.55 23.03 1.99
C PHE A 21 -8.17 24.51 2.14
N GLN A 22 -7.65 24.90 3.29
CA GLN A 22 -7.12 26.24 3.54
C GLN A 22 -5.60 26.22 3.37
N VAL A 23 -5.11 26.76 2.26
CA VAL A 23 -3.68 26.98 2.00
C VAL A 23 -3.25 28.25 2.72
N GLY A 24 -2.61 28.11 3.88
CA GLY A 24 -1.95 29.18 4.61
C GLY A 24 -0.48 29.34 4.18
N PRO A 25 0.10 30.55 4.26
CA PRO A 25 1.37 30.88 3.61
C PRO A 25 2.57 30.23 4.31
N GLN A 26 3.52 29.78 3.48
CA GLN A 26 4.83 29.27 3.88
C GLN A 26 5.57 30.27 4.77
N ASN A 27 5.96 29.83 5.97
CA ASN A 27 7.06 30.42 6.70
C ASN A 27 8.23 29.43 6.71
N SER A 28 9.37 29.94 6.28
CA SER A 28 10.57 29.21 5.91
C SER A 28 11.40 28.81 7.15
N ASN A 29 12.22 27.78 6.95
CA ASN A 29 13.43 27.41 7.70
C ASN A 29 13.26 26.32 8.78
N ASN A 30 13.53 25.07 8.42
CA ASN A 30 14.69 24.33 8.93
C ASN A 30 14.83 22.93 8.32
N ILE A 31 16.09 22.49 8.31
CA ILE A 31 16.71 21.35 7.64
C ILE A 31 16.18 20.00 8.13
N VAL A 32 15.79 19.10 7.21
CA VAL A 32 16.01 17.65 7.31
C VAL A 32 16.22 17.10 5.89
N VAL A 33 17.37 16.47 5.65
CA VAL A 33 17.60 15.62 4.47
C VAL A 33 16.77 14.36 4.66
N THR A 34 15.49 14.44 4.32
CA THR A 34 14.60 13.28 4.31
C THR A 34 14.97 12.45 3.09
N ARG A 35 15.63 11.31 3.33
CA ARG A 35 15.72 10.19 2.40
C ARG A 35 14.30 9.93 1.90
N ARG A 36 13.96 10.42 0.70
CA ARG A 36 12.69 10.15 0.05
C ARG A 36 12.68 8.65 -0.23
N VAL A 37 12.12 7.88 0.70
CA VAL A 37 11.43 6.65 0.33
C VAL A 37 10.49 7.11 -0.78
N MET A 38 10.75 6.66 -2.01
CA MET A 38 9.80 6.84 -3.10
C MET A 38 8.57 6.07 -2.69
N GLU A 39 7.69 6.73 -1.96
CA GLU A 39 6.33 6.25 -1.77
C GLU A 39 5.76 6.14 -3.18
N PRO A 40 5.40 4.93 -3.64
CA PRO A 40 4.79 4.78 -4.94
C PRO A 40 3.60 5.73 -4.96
N LEU A 41 3.52 6.58 -5.99
CA LEU A 41 2.32 7.35 -6.26
C LEU A 41 1.21 6.32 -6.46
N ARG A 42 0.50 5.95 -5.37
CA ARG A 42 -0.66 5.08 -5.45
C ARG A 42 -1.64 5.85 -6.31
N SER A 43 -1.81 5.39 -7.55
CA SER A 43 -2.77 5.99 -8.46
C SER A 43 -4.12 5.90 -7.77
N ALA A 44 -4.89 6.99 -7.75
CA ALA A 44 -6.15 7.11 -7.03
C ALA A 44 -7.24 6.06 -7.37
N SER A 45 -6.96 5.13 -8.28
CA SER A 45 -7.83 4.01 -8.70
C SER A 45 -7.38 2.65 -8.11
N GLU A 46 -6.21 2.56 -7.49
CA GLU A 46 -5.81 1.34 -6.74
C GLU A 46 -6.41 1.38 -5.33
N LEU A 47 -7.24 0.39 -4.99
CA LEU A 47 -7.83 0.30 -3.66
C LEU A 47 -6.76 0.07 -2.59
N SER A 48 -7.04 0.53 -1.35
CA SER A 48 -6.21 0.11 -0.23
C SER A 48 -6.47 -1.38 0.08
N PRO A 49 -5.52 -2.09 0.71
CA PRO A 49 -5.75 -3.48 1.10
C PRO A 49 -6.96 -3.68 2.02
N ILE A 50 -7.35 -2.63 2.77
CA ILE A 50 -8.54 -2.66 3.62
C ILE A 50 -9.79 -2.59 2.74
N ASP A 51 -9.80 -1.70 1.75
CA ASP A 51 -10.95 -1.54 0.84
C ASP A 51 -11.13 -2.78 -0.04
N GLU A 52 -10.03 -3.41 -0.46
CA GLU A 52 -10.04 -4.70 -1.19
C GLU A 52 -10.71 -5.80 -0.36
N MET A 53 -10.33 -5.95 0.91
CA MET A 53 -10.98 -6.90 1.80
C MET A 53 -12.47 -6.57 2.02
N CYS A 54 -12.82 -5.28 2.14
CA CYS A 54 -14.21 -4.86 2.29
C CYS A 54 -15.05 -5.21 1.06
N ILE A 55 -14.54 -4.97 -0.15
CA ILE A 55 -15.28 -5.27 -1.38
C ILE A 55 -15.44 -6.77 -1.59
N GLU A 56 -14.43 -7.57 -1.24
CA GLU A 56 -14.51 -9.04 -1.26
C GLU A 56 -15.60 -9.56 -0.32
N ASN A 57 -15.64 -9.07 0.92
CA ASN A 57 -16.66 -9.45 1.89
C ASN A 57 -18.07 -9.06 1.43
N VAL A 58 -18.22 -7.87 0.81
CA VAL A 58 -19.51 -7.43 0.25
C VAL A 58 -19.91 -8.29 -0.94
N ALA A 59 -18.97 -8.67 -1.81
CA ALA A 59 -19.23 -9.57 -2.92
C ALA A 59 -19.64 -10.97 -2.44
N GLU A 60 -18.98 -11.50 -1.42
CA GLU A 60 -19.36 -12.77 -0.81
C GLU A 60 -20.75 -12.69 -0.18
N PHE A 61 -21.05 -11.60 0.53
CA PHE A 61 -22.39 -11.36 1.08
C PHE A 61 -23.45 -11.31 -0.02
N CYS A 62 -23.22 -10.55 -1.08
CA CYS A 62 -24.12 -10.48 -2.22
C CYS A 62 -24.26 -11.79 -2.98
N LEU A 63 -23.31 -12.73 -2.91
CA LEU A 63 -23.48 -14.04 -3.54
C LEU A 63 -24.39 -14.98 -2.73
N HIS A 64 -24.45 -14.81 -1.40
CA HIS A 64 -25.23 -15.66 -0.50
C HIS A 64 -26.61 -15.07 -0.18
N GLU A 65 -26.69 -13.75 -0.05
CA GLU A 65 -27.90 -12.99 0.19
C GLU A 65 -28.34 -12.28 -1.11
N SER A 66 -29.62 -11.95 -1.23
CA SER A 66 -30.11 -11.24 -2.41
C SER A 66 -29.79 -9.74 -2.34
N CYS A 67 -28.69 -9.32 -2.96
CA CYS A 67 -28.46 -7.91 -3.31
C CYS A 67 -29.37 -7.49 -4.47
N ASP A 68 -29.65 -6.19 -4.60
CA ASP A 68 -30.41 -5.69 -5.73
C ASP A 68 -29.55 -5.64 -7.01
N VAL A 69 -30.20 -5.47 -8.17
CA VAL A 69 -29.51 -5.56 -9.47
C VAL A 69 -28.52 -4.41 -9.63
N GLU A 70 -28.88 -3.23 -9.14
CA GLU A 70 -28.08 -2.02 -9.17
C GLU A 70 -26.79 -2.17 -8.33
N GLU A 71 -26.88 -2.78 -7.15
CA GLU A 71 -25.75 -3.10 -6.27
C GLU A 71 -24.82 -4.11 -6.94
N TYR A 72 -25.34 -5.17 -7.56
CA TYR A 72 -24.50 -6.11 -8.32
C TYR A 72 -23.75 -5.44 -9.46
N GLU A 73 -24.44 -4.60 -10.23
CA GLU A 73 -23.81 -3.90 -11.37
C GLU A 73 -22.70 -2.97 -10.90
N ALA A 74 -22.94 -2.19 -9.84
CA ALA A 74 -21.93 -1.33 -9.24
C ALA A 74 -20.72 -2.15 -8.75
N LEU A 75 -20.96 -3.27 -8.08
CA LEU A 75 -19.92 -4.13 -7.53
C LEU A 75 -19.08 -4.80 -8.63
N ILE A 76 -19.72 -5.29 -9.69
CA ILE A 76 -19.05 -5.86 -10.86
C ILE A 76 -18.14 -4.81 -11.51
N ASN A 77 -18.66 -3.61 -11.78
CA ASN A 77 -17.87 -2.54 -12.40
C ASN A 77 -16.63 -2.19 -11.57
N GLN A 78 -16.78 -2.12 -10.25
CA GLN A 78 -15.68 -1.82 -9.35
C GLN A 78 -14.64 -2.94 -9.32
N LEU A 79 -15.06 -4.21 -9.29
CA LEU A 79 -14.15 -5.36 -9.35
C LEU A 79 -13.44 -5.48 -10.70
N GLU A 80 -14.10 -5.16 -11.82
CA GLU A 80 -13.48 -5.13 -13.14
C GLU A 80 -12.41 -4.02 -13.27
N GLU A 81 -12.65 -2.87 -12.67
CA GLU A 81 -11.65 -1.80 -12.58
C GLU A 81 -10.42 -2.28 -11.79
N GLN A 82 -10.62 -2.88 -10.61
CA GLN A 82 -9.52 -3.43 -9.81
C GLN A 82 -8.74 -4.52 -10.53
N LYS A 83 -9.43 -5.44 -11.22
CA LYS A 83 -8.78 -6.46 -12.07
C LYS A 83 -7.85 -5.82 -13.09
N THR A 84 -8.27 -4.75 -13.75
CA THR A 84 -7.46 -4.04 -14.73
C THR A 84 -6.21 -3.42 -14.10
N HIS A 85 -6.33 -2.89 -12.88
CA HIS A 85 -5.19 -2.39 -12.11
C HIS A 85 -4.20 -3.50 -11.75
N PHE A 86 -4.68 -4.65 -11.27
CA PHE A 86 -3.82 -5.78 -10.95
C PHE A 86 -3.07 -6.33 -12.17
N ILE A 87 -3.72 -6.42 -13.33
CA ILE A 87 -3.05 -6.84 -14.57
C ILE A 87 -1.86 -5.92 -14.90
N LYS A 88 -2.05 -4.60 -14.81
CA LYS A 88 -0.98 -3.62 -15.04
C LYS A 88 0.13 -3.76 -14.00
N HIS A 89 -0.25 -3.94 -12.73
CA HIS A 89 0.71 -4.12 -11.64
C HIS A 89 1.57 -5.37 -11.85
N VAL A 90 0.95 -6.52 -12.16
CA VAL A 90 1.65 -7.78 -12.45
C VAL A 90 2.60 -7.60 -13.64
N ALA A 91 2.14 -7.00 -14.74
CA ALA A 91 3.00 -6.73 -15.89
C ALA A 91 4.22 -5.85 -15.55
N ASN A 92 4.05 -4.85 -14.67
CA ASN A 92 5.15 -4.03 -14.18
C ASN A 92 6.14 -4.83 -13.34
N VAL A 93 5.65 -5.68 -12.42
CA VAL A 93 6.47 -6.55 -11.58
C VAL A 93 7.24 -7.56 -12.44
N GLU A 94 6.59 -8.17 -13.43
CA GLU A 94 7.24 -9.08 -14.38
C GLU A 94 8.33 -8.39 -15.18
N SER A 95 8.09 -7.17 -15.66
CA SER A 95 9.10 -6.35 -16.34
C SER A 95 10.30 -6.04 -15.45
N LEU A 96 10.08 -5.69 -14.18
CA LEU A 96 11.16 -5.48 -13.22
C LEU A 96 11.93 -6.77 -12.95
N LEU A 97 11.23 -7.89 -12.79
CA LEU A 97 11.84 -9.19 -12.54
C LEU A 97 12.69 -9.65 -13.72
N LEU A 98 12.22 -9.45 -14.95
CA LEU A 98 13.01 -9.71 -16.16
C LEU A 98 14.27 -8.84 -16.17
N ARG A 99 14.12 -7.53 -15.93
CA ARG A 99 15.26 -6.60 -15.88
C ARG A 99 16.27 -6.94 -14.79
N LEU A 100 15.82 -7.43 -13.63
CA LEU A 100 16.70 -7.87 -12.54
C LEU A 100 17.41 -9.19 -12.84
N LYS A 101 16.77 -10.09 -13.61
CA LYS A 101 17.42 -11.32 -14.08
C LYS A 101 18.42 -11.06 -15.21
N ASP A 102 18.08 -10.16 -16.12
CA ASP A 102 18.91 -9.79 -17.27
C ASP A 102 19.95 -8.73 -16.93
N SER A 103 19.79 -8.02 -15.81
CA SER A 103 20.86 -7.23 -15.23
C SER A 103 21.95 -8.21 -14.79
N ASN A 104 22.91 -8.43 -15.69
CA ASN A 104 24.26 -8.87 -15.35
C ASN A 104 24.85 -7.83 -14.39
N HIS A 105 24.40 -7.82 -13.13
CA HIS A 105 25.07 -7.11 -12.07
C HIS A 105 26.40 -7.83 -11.85
N PRO A 106 27.55 -7.19 -12.11
CA PRO A 106 28.85 -7.78 -11.86
C PRO A 106 29.19 -7.91 -10.36
N GLU A 107 28.22 -7.70 -9.45
CA GLU A 107 28.47 -7.56 -8.02
C GLU A 107 27.71 -8.62 -7.21
N HIS A 108 28.13 -9.86 -7.39
CA HIS A 108 28.65 -10.59 -6.24
C HIS A 108 29.92 -11.27 -6.73
N ASP A 109 31.01 -10.49 -6.73
CA ASP A 109 32.33 -11.08 -6.86
C ASP A 109 32.47 -12.09 -5.71
N ALA A 110 32.64 -13.36 -6.06
CA ALA A 110 32.72 -14.43 -5.07
C ALA A 110 33.85 -14.15 -4.06
N ASP A 111 34.84 -13.35 -4.46
CA ASP A 111 35.93 -12.88 -3.64
C ASP A 111 35.51 -11.82 -2.60
N GLU A 112 34.57 -10.91 -2.90
CA GLU A 112 34.05 -9.95 -1.91
C GLU A 112 33.24 -10.65 -0.81
N VAL A 113 32.44 -11.65 -1.19
CA VAL A 113 31.70 -12.49 -0.24
C VAL A 113 32.68 -13.27 0.66
N LYS A 114 33.79 -13.77 0.08
CA LYS A 114 34.83 -14.47 0.81
C LYS A 114 35.57 -13.56 1.79
N VAL A 115 35.90 -12.33 1.37
CA VAL A 115 36.53 -11.30 2.24
C VAL A 115 35.60 -10.93 3.40
N LEU A 116 34.29 -10.78 3.14
CA LEU A 116 33.31 -10.49 4.19
C LEU A 116 33.21 -11.63 5.22
N ILE A 117 33.21 -12.89 4.76
CA ILE A 117 33.19 -14.07 5.63
C ILE A 117 34.46 -14.16 6.48
N GLU A 118 35.64 -13.89 5.92
CA GLU A 118 36.89 -13.87 6.67
C GLU A 118 36.92 -12.75 7.73
N ASN A 119 36.42 -11.56 7.40
CA ASN A 119 36.31 -10.45 8.35
C ASN A 119 35.39 -10.79 9.52
N ILE A 120 34.22 -11.38 9.26
CA ILE A 120 33.30 -11.84 10.32
C ILE A 120 33.98 -12.91 11.20
N LYS A 121 34.67 -13.88 10.59
CA LYS A 121 35.37 -14.93 11.32
C LYS A 121 36.49 -14.37 12.22
N SER A 122 37.20 -13.34 11.75
CA SER A 122 38.23 -12.64 12.52
C SER A 122 37.65 -11.90 13.72
N THR A 123 36.55 -11.16 13.53
CA THR A 123 35.84 -10.46 14.62
C THR A 123 35.25 -11.42 15.66
N LEU A 124 34.76 -12.58 15.24
CA LEU A 124 34.27 -13.61 16.16
C LEU A 124 35.39 -14.32 16.92
N SER A 125 36.58 -14.44 16.31
CA SER A 125 37.75 -15.08 16.94
C SER A 125 38.45 -14.16 17.94
N ASN A 126 38.34 -12.83 17.75
CA ASN A 126 38.89 -11.81 18.64
C ASN A 126 37.82 -10.75 18.96
N PRO A 127 36.91 -11.01 19.92
CA PRO A 127 35.91 -10.03 20.29
C PRO A 127 36.61 -8.77 20.84
N PRO A 128 36.24 -7.56 20.39
CA PRO A 128 36.85 -6.33 20.88
C PRO A 128 36.57 -6.21 22.38
N SER A 129 37.65 -6.20 23.18
CA SER A 129 37.55 -5.96 24.61
C SER A 129 37.15 -4.51 24.85
N THR A 130 35.88 -4.28 25.18
CA THR A 130 35.38 -3.00 25.66
C THR A 130 36.07 -2.64 26.97
N THR A 131 37.13 -1.83 26.89
CA THR A 131 37.68 -1.16 28.08
C THR A 131 36.80 0.04 28.38
N ILE A 132 35.89 -0.12 29.35
CA ILE A 132 35.16 0.99 29.96
C ILE A 132 36.19 1.78 30.79
N GLN A 133 36.62 2.94 30.29
CA GLN A 133 37.44 3.86 31.08
C GLN A 133 36.53 4.64 32.04
N LYS A 134 36.90 4.60 33.31
CA LYS A 134 36.28 5.25 34.47
C LYS A 134 36.73 6.69 34.61
#